data_AF-A0A2D3T0D0-F1
#
_entry.id   AF-A0A2D3T0D0-F1
#
_cell.length_a   1.000
_cell.length_b   1.000
_cell.length_c   1.000
_cell.angle_alpha   90.00
_cell.angle_beta   90.00
_cell.angle_gamma   90.00
#
_symmetry.space_group_name_H-M   'P 1'
#
loop_
_entity.id
_entity.type
_entity.pdbx_description
1 polymer ?
#
loop_
_entity_poly.entity_id
_entity_poly.type
_entity_poly.pdbx_seq_one_letter_code
_entity_poly.pdbx_strand_id
1 'polypeptide(L)' 'MWSYLSGEIDYNEMIYRGVCATRQLAKRQMTWLRQWKNLYWLDSDQPEAFLKKFKTLLKR' A
#
# COMPACT_ATOMS: atom_id res chain seq x y z
N MET A 1 -13.28 -10.48 7.31
CA MET A 1 -14.52 -9.72 7.57
C MET A 1 -15.74 -10.57 7.28
N TRP A 2 -16.00 -10.91 6.01
CA TRP A 2 -17.20 -11.71 5.66
C TRP A 2 -17.29 -13.03 6.45
N SER A 3 -16.23 -13.83 6.48
CA SER A 3 -16.19 -15.08 7.28
C SER A 3 -16.46 -14.89 8.77
N TYR A 4 -16.20 -13.71 9.34
CA TYR A 4 -16.57 -13.42 10.74
C TYR A 4 -18.06 -13.12 10.84
N LEU A 5 -18.59 -12.32 9.91
CA LEU A 5 -20.02 -11.99 9.85
C LEU A 5 -20.89 -13.22 9.54
N SER A 6 -20.38 -14.22 8.83
CA SER A 6 -21.05 -15.51 8.61
C SER A 6 -20.86 -16.51 9.75
N GLY A 7 -20.09 -16.17 10.79
CA GLY A 7 -19.84 -17.03 11.95
C GLY A 7 -18.82 -18.15 11.74
N GLU A 8 -18.05 -18.13 10.64
CA GLU A 8 -17.04 -19.15 10.31
C GLU A 8 -15.72 -18.99 11.10
N ILE A 9 -15.39 -17.76 11.52
CA ILE A 9 -14.17 -17.43 12.27
C ILE A 9 -14.49 -16.45 13.41
N ASP A 10 -13.66 -16.45 14.45
CA ASP A 10 -13.76 -15.47 15.52
C ASP A 10 -13.20 -14.08 15.15
N TYR A 11 -13.42 -13.11 16.03
CA TYR A 11 -13.01 -11.73 15.84
C TYR A 11 -11.48 -11.56 15.75
N ASN A 12 -10.70 -12.27 16.57
CA ASN A 12 -9.25 -12.16 16.59
C ASN A 12 -8.65 -12.73 15.29
N GLU A 13 -9.17 -13.86 14.83
CA GLU A 13 -8.78 -14.48 13.56
C GLU A 13 -9.13 -13.58 12.37
N MET A 14 -10.29 -12.91 12.41
CA MET A 14 -10.66 -11.92 11.40
C MET A 14 -9.66 -10.76 11.32
N ILE A 15 -9.27 -10.20 12.47
CA ILE A 15 -8.26 -9.12 12.53
C ILE A 15 -6.93 -9.62 11.98
N TYR A 16 -6.46 -10.78 12.43
CA TYR A 16 -5.20 -11.37 11.98
C TYR A 16 -5.19 -11.56 10.45
N ARG A 17 -6.22 -12.20 9.89
CA ARG A 17 -6.35 -12.40 8.44
C ARG A 17 -6.43 -11.08 7.68
N GLY A 18 -7.16 -10.11 8.20
CA GLY A 18 -7.28 -8.77 7.61
C GLY A 18 -5.92 -8.08 7.49
N VAL A 19 -5.14 -8.05 8.58
CA VAL A 19 -3.79 -7.46 8.58
C VAL A 19 -2.86 -8.19 7.62
N CYS A 20 -2.88 -9.54 7.63
CA CYS A 20 -2.09 -10.34 6.71
C CYS A 20 -2.45 -10.07 5.24
N ALA A 21 -3.75 -10.01 4.91
CA ALA A 21 -4.21 -9.73 3.55
C ALA A 21 -3.74 -8.35 3.06
N THR A 22 -3.86 -7.31 3.88
CA THR A 22 -3.43 -5.95 3.51
C THR A 22 -1.91 -5.84 3.35
N ARG A 23 -1.12 -6.52 4.19
CA ARG A 23 0.34 -6.60 4.00
C ARG A 23 0.73 -7.30 2.71
N GLN A 24 0.06 -8.41 2.38
CA GLN A 24 0.30 -9.13 1.13
C GLN A 24 -0.08 -8.28 -0.08
N LEU A 25 -1.19 -7.54 -0.01
CA LEU A 25 -1.60 -6.59 -1.05
C LEU A 25 -0.51 -5.52 -1.26
N ALA A 26 -0.06 -4.85 -0.20
CA ALA A 26 0.99 -3.85 -0.27
C ALA A 26 2.31 -4.42 -0.83
N LYS A 27 2.71 -5.62 -0.38
CA LYS A 27 3.89 -6.32 -0.91
C LYS A 27 3.79 -6.58 -2.42
N ARG A 28 2.61 -7.01 -2.89
CA ARG A 28 2.35 -7.21 -4.32
C ARG A 28 2.42 -5.88 -5.06
N GLN A 29 1.73 -4.83 -4.61
CA GLN A 29 1.81 -3.49 -5.21
C GLN A 29 3.26 -3.01 -5.36
N MET A 30 4.08 -3.13 -4.32
CA MET A 30 5.50 -2.77 -4.37
C MET A 30 6.30 -3.63 -5.35
N THR A 31 5.99 -4.92 -5.46
CA THR A 31 6.64 -5.81 -6.43
C THR A 31 6.36 -5.35 -7.87
N TRP A 32 5.12 -4.97 -8.16
CA TRP A 32 4.73 -4.48 -9.49
C TRP A 32 5.39 -3.14 -9.81
N LEU A 33 5.35 -2.18 -8.87
CA LEU A 33 5.98 -0.87 -9.06
C LEU A 33 7.49 -0.98 -9.30
N ARG A 34 8.19 -1.92 -8.66
CA ARG A 34 9.63 -2.16 -8.90
C ARG A 34 9.94 -2.64 -10.31
N GLN A 35 8.98 -3.24 -11.01
CA GLN A 35 9.16 -3.71 -12.40
C GLN A 35 8.86 -2.63 -13.44
N TRP A 36 8.24 -1.52 -13.06
CA TRP A 36 7.90 -0.45 -13.99
C TRP A 36 9.12 0.43 -14.30
N LYS A 37 9.35 0.68 -15.59
CA LYS A 37 10.36 1.65 -16.04
C LYS A 37 9.81 3.06 -15.91
N ASN A 38 10.70 4.03 -15.71
CA ASN A 38 10.37 5.47 -15.67
C ASN A 38 9.41 5.90 -14.55
N LEU A 39 9.43 5.20 -13.40
CA LEU A 39 8.77 5.67 -12.19
C LEU A 39 9.66 6.61 -11.38
N TYR A 40 9.06 7.66 -10.83
CA TYR A 40 9.68 8.50 -9.83
C TYR A 40 9.21 8.06 -8.44
N TRP A 41 10.13 7.51 -7.65
CA TRP A 41 9.84 7.16 -6.26
C TRP A 41 9.66 8.42 -5.41
N LEU A 42 8.61 8.43 -4.60
CA LEU A 42 8.26 9.50 -3.68
C LEU A 42 8.17 8.89 -2.29
N ASP A 43 8.75 9.58 -1.31
CA ASP A 43 8.77 9.14 0.08
C ASP A 43 7.52 9.67 0.80
N SER A 44 6.77 8.79 1.46
CA SER A 44 5.57 9.14 2.22
C SER A 44 5.89 9.93 3.49
N ASP A 45 7.08 9.72 4.05
CA ASP A 45 7.44 10.28 5.36
C ASP A 45 8.04 11.69 5.23
N GLN A 46 8.21 12.16 3.99
CA GLN A 46 8.78 13.48 3.68
C GLN A 46 7.84 14.33 2.81
N PRO A 47 6.70 14.80 3.36
CA PRO A 47 5.70 15.55 2.61
C PRO A 47 6.22 16.87 2.01
N GLU A 48 7.17 17.54 2.66
CA GLU A 48 7.76 18.77 2.14
C GLU A 48 8.66 18.51 0.92
N ALA A 49 9.49 17.45 0.99
CA ALA A 49 10.34 17.03 -0.11
C ALA A 49 9.51 16.50 -1.29
N PHE A 50 8.39 15.82 -1.00
CA PHE A 50 7.40 15.39 -1.98
C PHE A 50 6.90 16.57 -2.82
N LEU A 51 6.41 17.64 -2.18
CA LEU A 51 5.83 18.79 -2.89
C LEU A 51 6.83 19.47 -3.81
N LYS A 52 8.09 19.59 -3.38
CA LYS A 52 9.16 20.15 -4.21
C LYS A 52 9.42 19.28 -5.44
N LYS A 53 9.62 17.98 -5.24
CA LYS A 53 9.91 17.01 -6.33
C LYS A 53 8.75 16.91 -7.30
N PHE A 54 7.52 16.83 -6.80
CA PHE A 54 6.30 16.76 -7.60
C PHE A 54 6.14 18.01 -8.51
N LYS A 55 6.34 19.22 -7.95
CA LYS A 55 6.31 20.48 -8.73
C LYS A 55 7.37 20.53 -9.83
N THR A 56 8.56 19.95 -9.60
CA THR A 56 9.60 19.86 -10.63
C THR A 56 9.24 18.88 -11.74
N LEU A 57 8.60 17.76 -11.39
CA LEU A 57 8.20 16.73 -12.36
C LEU A 57 7.05 17.18 -13.27
N LEU A 58 6.09 17.96 -12.76
CA LEU A 58 4.97 18.48 -13.57
C LEU A 58 5.34 19.65 -14.51
N LYS A 59 6.51 20.25 -14.33
CA LYS A 59 6.99 21.38 -15.15
C LYS A 59 7.88 20.94 -16.32
N ARG A 60 8.08 19.64 -16.49
CA ARG A 60 8.71 19.00 -17.66
C ARG A 60 7.63 18.45 -18.57
#